data_AF-A0A0L8FQ54-F1
#
_entry.id   AF-A0A0L8FQ54-F1
#
_cell.length_a   1.000
_cell.length_b   1.000
_cell.length_c   1.000
_cell.angle_alpha   90.00
_cell.angle_beta   90.00
_cell.angle_gamma   90.00
#
_symmetry.space_group_name_H-M   'P 1'
#
loop_
_entity.id
_entity.type
_entity.pdbx_description
1 polymer ?
#
loop_
_entity_poly.entity_id
_entity_poly.type
_entity_poly.pdbx_seq_one_letter_code
_entity_poly.pdbx_strand_id
1 'polypeptide(L)'
;DSKESCLELMTDIVQEYYSRIMKHMRSAVDNQLLHEQIGFPDVVEQVFHECGIGSVTELHDFYQNRVLRYHDNMLQQSQQLVSEYEKLKQSGGPKPAETFTLIRIRDEPSSDIQFPELEEKDDVVDTEHLLHLKGWYLVQLLLLLPY
;
A
#
# COMPACT_ATOMS: atom_id res chain seq x y z
N ASP A 1 -21.03 -4.93 -12.06
CA ASP A 1 -21.48 -3.74 -12.83
C ASP A 1 -20.97 -2.43 -12.25
N SER A 2 -21.53 -1.85 -11.18
CA SER A 2 -21.12 -0.49 -10.74
C SER A 2 -19.68 -0.35 -10.22
N LYS A 3 -19.09 -1.40 -9.59
CA LYS A 3 -17.71 -1.36 -9.09
C LYS A 3 -16.67 -1.42 -10.22
N GLU A 4 -16.94 -2.21 -11.26
CA GLU A 4 -16.06 -2.38 -12.41
C GLU A 4 -16.03 -1.09 -13.25
N SER A 5 -17.19 -0.51 -13.53
CA SER A 5 -17.31 0.79 -14.22
C SER A 5 -16.64 1.94 -13.47
N CYS A 6 -16.61 1.92 -12.12
CA CYS A 6 -15.89 2.93 -11.34
C CYS A 6 -14.37 2.81 -11.47
N LEU A 7 -13.83 1.59 -11.48
CA LEU A 7 -12.40 1.35 -11.65
C LEU A 7 -11.93 1.73 -13.05
N GLU A 8 -12.72 1.44 -14.08
CA GLU A 8 -12.46 1.90 -15.45
C GLU A 8 -12.37 3.42 -15.51
N LEU A 9 -13.37 4.12 -14.95
CA LEU A 9 -13.35 5.59 -14.88
C LEU A 9 -12.13 6.13 -14.13
N MET A 10 -11.79 5.55 -12.97
CA MET A 10 -10.59 5.96 -12.23
C MET A 10 -9.32 5.74 -13.04
N THR A 11 -9.23 4.63 -13.78
CA THR A 11 -8.09 4.33 -14.64
C THR A 11 -7.97 5.35 -15.76
N ASP A 12 -9.08 5.69 -16.42
CA ASP A 12 -9.11 6.70 -17.49
C ASP A 12 -8.68 8.08 -16.97
N ILE A 13 -9.20 8.50 -15.81
CA ILE A 13 -8.81 9.77 -15.17
C ILE A 13 -7.32 9.79 -14.87
N VAL A 14 -6.78 8.71 -14.31
CA VAL A 14 -5.36 8.61 -13.97
C VAL A 14 -4.50 8.65 -15.24
N GLN A 15 -4.90 7.95 -16.31
CA GLN A 15 -4.21 7.97 -17.58
C GLN A 15 -4.21 9.37 -18.22
N GLU A 16 -5.34 10.07 -18.20
CA GLU A 16 -5.44 11.45 -18.68
C GLU A 16 -4.54 12.38 -17.86
N TYR A 17 -4.54 12.21 -16.53
CA TYR A 17 -3.72 13.01 -15.62
C TYR A 17 -2.22 12.83 -15.89
N TYR A 18 -1.72 11.60 -16.01
CA TYR A 18 -0.33 11.33 -16.39
C TYR A 18 0.01 11.90 -17.77
N SER A 19 -0.89 11.73 -18.74
CA SER A 19 -0.71 12.27 -20.08
C SER A 19 -0.59 13.80 -20.06
N ARG A 20 -1.35 14.48 -19.21
CA ARG A 20 -1.26 15.93 -19.01
C ARG A 20 0.10 16.32 -18.43
N ILE A 21 0.53 15.70 -17.33
CA ILE A 21 1.84 15.98 -16.72
C ILE A 21 2.97 15.82 -17.75
N MET A 22 2.97 14.72 -18.50
CA MET A 22 4.01 14.45 -19.50
C MET A 22 4.03 15.49 -20.63
N LYS A 23 2.87 15.96 -21.07
CA LYS A 23 2.76 17.04 -22.07
C LYS A 23 3.28 18.37 -21.52
N HIS A 24 2.94 18.71 -20.28
CA HIS A 24 3.46 19.92 -19.62
C HIS A 24 4.98 19.85 -19.45
N MET A 25 5.52 18.72 -19.00
CA MET A 25 6.97 18.48 -18.92
C MET A 25 7.65 18.71 -20.26
N ARG A 26 7.16 18.12 -21.35
CA ARG A 26 7.75 18.31 -22.68
C ARG A 26 7.76 19.79 -23.08
N SER A 27 6.61 20.44 -22.98
CA SER A 27 6.48 21.87 -23.34
C SER A 27 7.38 22.76 -22.48
N ALA A 28 7.50 22.46 -21.18
CA ALA A 28 8.34 23.23 -20.27
C ALA A 28 9.83 23.05 -20.57
N VAL A 29 10.28 21.83 -20.88
CA VAL A 29 11.66 21.56 -21.34
C VAL A 29 11.93 22.27 -22.66
N ASP A 30 11.04 22.15 -23.64
CA ASP A 30 11.20 22.80 -24.95
C ASP A 30 11.30 24.33 -24.79
N ASN A 31 10.47 24.90 -23.90
CA ASN A 31 10.52 26.32 -23.59
C ASN A 31 11.82 26.73 -22.88
N GLN A 32 12.33 25.92 -21.96
CA GLN A 32 13.60 26.16 -21.27
C GLN A 32 14.81 26.10 -22.22
N LEU A 33 14.72 25.33 -23.32
CA LEU A 33 15.75 25.30 -24.35
C LEU A 33 15.71 26.54 -25.25
N LEU A 34 14.53 27.14 -25.43
CA LEU A 34 14.31 28.32 -26.27
C LEU A 34 14.44 29.64 -25.50
N HIS A 35 14.22 29.62 -24.19
CA HIS A 35 14.19 30.78 -23.30
C HIS A 35 14.89 30.46 -21.98
N GLU A 36 15.48 31.47 -21.34
CA GLU A 36 16.01 31.29 -19.98
C GLU A 36 14.87 30.98 -18.99
N GLN A 37 15.16 30.12 -18.01
CA GLN A 37 14.19 29.72 -17.00
C GLN A 37 13.94 30.86 -16.02
N ILE A 38 12.67 31.25 -15.82
CA ILE A 38 12.30 32.34 -14.92
C ILE A 38 11.21 31.84 -13.96
N GLY A 39 11.47 31.94 -12.65
CA GLY A 39 10.45 31.81 -11.60
C GLY A 39 10.39 30.46 -10.88
N PHE A 40 10.98 29.39 -11.42
CA PHE A 40 11.07 28.08 -10.76
C PHE A 40 12.51 27.54 -10.77
N PRO A 41 12.93 26.77 -9.75
CA PRO A 41 14.29 26.24 -9.66
C PRO A 41 14.59 25.17 -10.71
N ASP A 42 13.58 24.42 -11.13
CA ASP A 42 13.68 23.41 -12.19
C ASP A 42 12.32 23.20 -12.89
N VAL A 43 12.33 22.41 -13.97
CA VAL A 43 11.14 22.13 -14.79
C VAL A 43 10.10 21.30 -14.04
N VAL A 44 10.54 20.41 -13.15
CA VAL A 44 9.65 19.54 -12.38
C VAL A 44 8.82 20.38 -11.42
N GLU A 45 9.48 21.30 -10.69
CA GLU A 45 8.82 22.19 -9.75
C GLU A 45 7.80 23.09 -10.47
N GLN A 46 8.16 23.63 -11.64
CA GLN A 46 7.24 24.40 -12.47
C GLN A 46 6.01 23.57 -12.85
N VAL A 47 6.21 22.37 -13.41
CA VAL A 47 5.11 21.55 -13.92
C VAL A 47 4.23 21.01 -12.81
N PHE A 48 4.80 20.67 -11.65
CA PHE A 48 4.02 20.23 -10.49
C PHE A 48 3.13 21.35 -9.97
N HIS A 49 3.64 22.58 -9.94
CA HIS A 49 2.84 23.74 -9.60
C HIS A 49 1.72 23.98 -10.64
N GLU A 50 2.04 23.94 -11.93
CA GLU A 50 1.06 24.11 -13.02
C GLU A 50 -0.03 23.02 -13.04
N CYS A 51 0.33 21.77 -12.69
CA CYS A 51 -0.59 20.63 -12.69
C CYS A 51 -1.41 20.51 -11.39
N GLY A 52 -1.20 21.39 -10.41
CA GLY A 52 -1.88 21.36 -9.11
C GLY A 52 -1.41 20.26 -8.17
N ILE A 53 -0.22 19.70 -8.40
CA ILE A 53 0.46 18.81 -7.45
C ILE A 53 1.06 19.62 -6.31
N GLY A 54 1.39 20.89 -6.55
CA GLY A 54 2.10 21.73 -5.61
C GLY A 54 3.61 21.60 -5.81
N SER A 55 4.36 21.45 -4.71
CA SER A 55 5.82 21.31 -4.75
C SER A 55 6.26 19.84 -4.78
N VAL A 56 7.49 19.57 -5.23
CA VAL A 56 8.11 18.24 -5.11
C VAL A 56 8.13 17.72 -3.66
N THR A 57 8.14 18.61 -2.67
CA THR A 57 8.09 18.23 -1.24
C THR A 57 6.78 17.57 -0.87
N GLU A 58 5.67 17.88 -1.54
CA GLU A 58 4.38 17.25 -1.27
C GLU A 58 4.38 15.75 -1.62
N LEU A 59 5.13 15.36 -2.65
CA LEU A 59 5.35 13.95 -2.99
C LEU A 59 6.19 13.23 -1.93
N HIS A 60 7.21 13.91 -1.40
CA HIS A 60 8.00 13.39 -0.30
C HIS A 60 7.11 13.17 0.93
N ASP A 61 6.33 14.17 1.32
CA ASP A 61 5.43 14.09 2.47
C ASP A 61 4.35 13.03 2.27
N PHE A 62 3.79 12.92 1.06
CA PHE A 62 2.87 11.85 0.72
C PHE A 62 3.51 10.48 0.94
N TYR A 63 4.73 10.26 0.47
CA TYR A 63 5.41 8.97 0.64
C TYR A 63 5.67 8.66 2.11
N GLN A 64 6.22 9.62 2.87
CA GLN A 64 6.47 9.47 4.31
C GLN A 64 5.21 9.10 5.08
N ASN A 65 4.10 9.80 4.80
CA ASN A 65 2.86 9.64 5.56
C ASN A 65 2.03 8.43 5.09
N ARG A 66 1.85 8.29 3.78
CA ARG A 66 0.92 7.29 3.21
C ARG A 66 1.55 5.93 3.03
N VAL A 67 2.86 5.87 2.76
CA VAL A 67 3.54 4.60 2.53
C VAL A 67 4.23 4.14 3.80
N LEU A 68 5.21 4.89 4.29
CA LEU A 68 6.04 4.45 5.42
C LEU A 68 5.24 4.41 6.73
N ARG A 69 4.63 5.51 7.14
CA ARG A 69 3.86 5.55 8.39
C ARG A 69 2.67 4.60 8.39
N TYR A 70 2.00 4.44 7.25
CA TYR A 70 0.90 3.48 7.14
C TYR A 70 1.38 2.03 7.33
N HIS A 71 2.50 1.66 6.68
CA HIS A 71 3.11 0.36 6.85
C HIS A 71 3.43 0.08 8.33
N ASP A 72 4.10 1.02 8.99
CA ASP A 72 4.48 0.86 10.39
C ASP A 72 3.26 0.73 11.30
N ASN A 73 2.22 1.54 11.05
CA ASN A 73 0.96 1.44 11.78
C ASN A 73 0.28 0.07 11.58
N MET A 74 0.27 -0.46 10.35
CA MET A 74 -0.29 -1.79 10.08
C MET A 74 0.49 -2.90 10.78
N LEU A 75 1.81 -2.81 10.78
CA LEU A 75 2.67 -3.77 11.48
C LEU A 75 2.41 -3.75 12.99
N GLN A 76 2.32 -2.56 13.59
CA GLN A 76 2.01 -2.41 15.01
C GLN A 76 0.63 -2.99 15.35
N GLN A 77 -0.39 -2.71 14.53
CA GLN A 77 -1.73 -3.27 14.74
C GLN A 77 -1.74 -4.79 14.64
N SER A 78 -1.00 -5.35 13.68
CA SER A 78 -0.85 -6.80 13.53
C SER A 78 -0.21 -7.43 14.77
N GLN A 79 0.90 -6.85 15.26
CA GLN A 79 1.58 -7.33 16.47
C GLN A 79 0.69 -7.22 17.73
N GLN A 80 -0.08 -6.14 17.85
CA GLN A 80 -1.05 -5.98 18.94
C GLN A 80 -2.11 -7.09 18.89
N LEU A 81 -2.66 -7.36 17.71
CA LEU A 81 -3.67 -8.41 17.53
C LEU A 81 -3.13 -9.80 17.87
N VAL A 82 -1.88 -10.09 17.47
CA VAL A 82 -1.21 -11.35 17.84
C VAL A 82 -1.04 -11.45 19.36
N SER A 83 -0.58 -10.38 20.02
CA SER A 83 -0.41 -10.37 21.48
C SER A 83 -1.75 -10.55 22.22
N GLU A 84 -2.83 -9.92 21.74
CA GLU A 84 -4.17 -10.09 22.30
C GLU A 84 -4.68 -11.52 22.13
N TYR A 85 -4.49 -12.12 20.95
CA TYR A 85 -4.84 -13.50 20.69
C TYR A 85 -4.09 -14.47 21.61
N GLU A 86 -2.78 -14.28 21.78
CA GLU A 86 -1.97 -15.12 22.68
C GLU A 86 -2.43 -15.01 24.14
N LYS A 87 -2.81 -13.81 24.60
CA LYS A 87 -3.37 -13.61 25.93
C LYS A 87 -4.69 -14.35 26.11
N LEU A 88 -5.60 -14.27 25.14
CA LEU A 88 -6.88 -14.98 25.16
C LEU A 88 -6.70 -16.50 25.16
N LYS A 89 -5.73 -17.00 24.39
CA LYS A 89 -5.36 -18.43 24.37
C LYS A 89 -4.82 -18.88 25.73
N GLN A 90 -3.98 -18.07 26.38
CA GLN A 90 -3.39 -18.37 27.69
C GLN A 90 -4.39 -18.22 28.85
N SER A 91 -5.36 -17.31 28.75
CA SER A 91 -6.34 -17.08 29.81
C SER A 91 -7.40 -18.19 29.94
N GLY A 92 -7.35 -19.22 29.08
CA GLY A 92 -8.28 -20.33 29.09
C GLY A 92 -9.73 -19.83 28.97
N GLY A 93 -10.19 -19.59 27.74
CA GLY A 93 -11.62 -19.35 27.48
C GLY A 93 -12.48 -20.37 28.25
N PRO A 94 -13.69 -19.98 28.71
CA PRO A 94 -14.49 -20.78 29.62
C PRO A 94 -14.53 -22.22 29.11
N LYS A 95 -14.12 -23.17 29.96
CA LYS A 95 -14.32 -24.60 29.68
C LYS A 95 -15.77 -24.74 29.21
N PRO A 96 -16.05 -25.50 28.13
CA PRO A 96 -17.41 -25.75 27.69
C PRO A 96 -18.13 -26.61 28.74
N ALA A 97 -18.54 -25.97 29.83
CA ALA A 97 -19.44 -26.54 30.80
C ALA A 97 -20.86 -26.34 30.24
N GLU A 98 -21.33 -27.40 29.58
CA GLU A 98 -22.72 -27.85 29.70
C GLU A 98 -23.82 -26.88 29.25
N THR A 99 -23.75 -26.36 28.03
CA THR A 99 -24.95 -25.86 27.33
C THR A 99 -25.17 -26.55 25.98
N PHE A 100 -24.87 -27.86 25.92
CA PHE A 100 -25.24 -28.73 24.80
C PHE A 100 -26.50 -29.56 25.06
N THR A 101 -27.31 -29.18 26.06
CA THR A 101 -28.65 -29.76 26.20
C THR A 101 -29.68 -28.83 25.55
N LEU A 102 -30.33 -29.31 24.50
CA LEU A 102 -31.47 -28.74 23.77
C LEU A 102 -31.18 -27.82 22.60
N ILE A 103 -30.60 -28.35 21.51
CA ILE A 103 -31.22 -28.19 20.18
C ILE A 103 -31.07 -29.55 19.47
N ARG A 104 -32.18 -30.27 19.28
CA ARG A 104 -32.26 -31.44 18.39
C ARG A 104 -32.05 -30.95 16.95
N ILE A 105 -30.81 -30.94 16.49
CA ILE A 105 -30.50 -30.76 15.07
C ILE A 105 -30.76 -32.12 14.40
N ARG A 106 -31.64 -32.12 13.41
CA ARG A 106 -31.97 -33.27 12.59
C ARG A 106 -30.75 -33.53 11.69
N ASP A 107 -30.12 -34.69 11.83
CA ASP A 107 -28.93 -35.06 11.04
C ASP A 107 -29.25 -35.03 9.54
N GLU A 108 -28.76 -33.99 8.84
CA GLU A 108 -28.45 -34.11 7.42
C GLU A 108 -27.04 -34.69 7.28
N PRO A 109 -26.80 -35.58 6.29
CA PRO A 109 -25.48 -36.14 6.07
C PRO A 109 -24.51 -35.01 5.68
N SER A 110 -23.61 -34.68 6.61
CA SER A 110 -22.45 -33.82 6.38
C SER A 110 -21.69 -34.35 5.17
N SER A 111 -21.71 -33.60 4.06
CA SER A 111 -20.74 -33.83 3.00
C SER A 111 -19.40 -33.34 3.54
N ASP A 112 -18.49 -34.26 3.84
CA ASP A 112 -17.10 -33.94 4.17
C ASP A 112 -16.49 -33.16 3.01
N ILE A 113 -16.32 -31.86 3.19
CA ILE A 113 -15.57 -31.03 2.25
C ILE A 113 -14.10 -31.31 2.53
N GLN A 114 -13.49 -32.18 1.73
CA GLN A 114 -12.03 -32.32 1.71
C GLN A 114 -11.42 -31.05 1.10
N PHE A 115 -10.93 -30.16 1.95
CA PHE A 115 -10.09 -29.06 1.51
C PHE A 115 -8.72 -29.62 1.10
N PRO A 116 -8.18 -29.23 -0.06
CA PRO A 116 -6.82 -29.62 -0.44
C PRO A 116 -5.82 -29.14 0.63
N GLU A 117 -4.97 -30.04 1.12
CA GLU A 117 -3.80 -29.64 1.90
C GLU A 117 -2.91 -28.75 1.01
N LEU A 118 -2.88 -27.46 1.31
CA LEU A 118 -1.86 -26.57 0.80
C LEU A 118 -0.55 -26.98 1.48
N GLU A 119 0.40 -27.55 0.72
CA GLU A 119 1.79 -27.59 1.14
C GLU A 119 2.22 -26.14 1.47
N GLU A 120 2.48 -25.88 2.75
CA GLU A 120 3.07 -24.62 3.21
C GLU A 120 4.46 -24.50 2.59
N LYS A 121 4.55 -23.72 1.51
CA LYS A 121 5.83 -23.30 0.95
C LYS A 121 6.27 -22.03 1.69
N ASP A 122 7.48 -22.07 2.23
CA ASP A 122 8.17 -21.06 3.04
C ASP A 122 8.45 -19.74 2.27
N ASP A 123 7.44 -19.09 1.71
CA ASP A 123 7.57 -17.85 0.93
C ASP A 123 7.66 -16.59 1.81
N VAL A 124 7.45 -16.73 3.14
CA VAL A 124 7.47 -15.61 4.09
C VAL A 124 8.88 -15.05 4.27
N VAL A 125 9.91 -15.91 4.27
CA VAL A 125 11.31 -15.53 4.47
C VAL A 125 11.84 -14.70 3.29
N ASP A 126 11.52 -15.08 2.05
CA ASP A 126 11.96 -14.34 0.87
C ASP A 126 11.31 -12.95 0.77
N THR A 127 10.09 -12.80 1.26
CA THR A 127 9.35 -11.53 1.19
C THR A 127 9.93 -10.49 2.16
N GLU A 128 10.26 -10.88 3.39
CA GLU A 128 10.88 -9.99 4.37
C GLU A 128 12.30 -9.58 3.96
N HIS A 129 13.11 -10.52 3.46
CA HIS A 129 14.46 -10.21 2.97
C HIS A 129 14.43 -9.26 1.76
N LEU A 130 13.47 -9.42 0.85
CA LEU A 130 13.32 -8.54 -0.30
C LEU A 130 12.86 -7.12 0.09
N LEU A 131 11.96 -7.00 1.08
CA LEU A 131 11.51 -5.71 1.61
C LEU A 131 12.65 -4.99 2.32
N HIS A 132 13.42 -5.72 3.14
CA HIS A 132 14.60 -5.17 3.79
C HIS A 132 15.59 -4.68 2.71
N LEU A 133 15.97 -5.55 1.77
CA LEU A 133 16.93 -5.21 0.71
C LEU A 133 16.51 -3.98 -0.10
N LYS A 134 15.22 -3.84 -0.47
CA LYS A 134 14.69 -2.66 -1.17
C LYS A 134 14.74 -1.39 -0.32
N GLY A 135 14.50 -1.49 0.99
CA GLY A 135 14.61 -0.37 1.92
C GLY A 135 16.02 0.23 1.99
N TRP A 136 17.05 -0.61 2.02
CA TRP A 136 18.45 -0.17 2.03
C TRP A 136 18.85 0.58 0.74
N TYR A 137 18.38 0.13 -0.42
CA TYR A 137 18.62 0.83 -1.68
C TYR A 137 17.94 2.20 -1.75
N LEU A 138 16.74 2.33 -1.17
CA LEU A 138 16.02 3.60 -1.13
C LEU A 138 16.73 4.62 -0.23
N VAL A 139 17.20 4.18 0.94
CA VAL A 139 17.99 5.02 1.87
C VAL A 139 19.32 5.44 1.23
N GLN A 140 19.97 4.55 0.49
CA GLN A 140 21.21 4.87 -0.20
C GLN A 140 21.01 5.86 -1.36
N LEU A 141 19.89 5.77 -2.08
CA LEU A 141 19.51 6.77 -3.11
C LEU A 141 19.22 8.14 -2.51
N LEU A 142 18.57 8.21 -1.35
CA LEU A 142 18.30 9.45 -0.63
C LEU A 142 19.57 10.10 -0.07
N LEU A 143 20.57 9.31 0.34
CA LEU A 143 21.86 9.80 0.86
C LEU A 143 22.85 10.21 -0.24
N LEU A 144 22.64 9.78 -1.49
CA LEU A 144 23.50 10.08 -2.64
C LEU A 144 23.07 11.34 -3.42
N LEU A 145 21.96 11.99 -3.04
CA LEU A 145 21.62 13.30 -3.57
C LEU A 145 22.49 14.36 -2.87
N PRO A 146 23.39 15.05 -3.60
CA PRO A 146 24.11 16.17 -3.01
C PRO A 146 23.09 17.30 -2.77
N TYR A 147 23.11 17.85 -1.56
CA TYR A 147 22.43 19.11 -1.25
C TYR A 147 22.92 20.25 -2.16
#